data_AF-A0A2V5ZHU0-F1
#
_entry.id   AF-A0A2V5ZHU0-F1
#
_cell.length_a   1.000
_cell.length_b   1.000
_cell.length_c   1.000
_cell.angle_alpha   90.00
_cell.angle_beta   90.00
_cell.angle_gamma   90.00
#
_symmetry.space_group_name_H-M   'P 1'
#
loop_
_entity.id
_entity.type
_entity.pdbx_description
1 polymer ?
#
loop_
_entity_poly.entity_id
_entity_poly.type
_entity_poly.pdbx_seq_one_letter_code
_entity_poly.pdbx_strand_id
1 'polypeptide(L)'
;MKTKLRLASRKLLLAFSIQFLLSLSRINAAAVDANGNALPDANDGKSTLIDNSKGKEVPVEKSWCETPSLWEVRVGLPGWLAGLSGESGVKGVVDSVDVRFDQVLKHLTHFPIALAADVRYQRWEFFMDGQYIELGTSATLPGLLFTDANVHIKNALAEGFVGYRLVNCDKASLSIFAGARYTYLQGDLSIFDNGDARLVRLRELLGIQKRLDFSDSIDWVDPVIGVRGKVKIWKATSLYAEGDVGGFDVNSDTAFELRREGRTIVRESVDSSDWSYQVQGGLEFQLTRQIWSQVGWRYMKYDYRKSGFTDKNELNGPFLQTGINF
;
A
#
# COMPACT_ATOMS: atom_id res chain seq x y z
N MET A 1 -22.81 49.90 5.26
CA MET A 1 -21.95 49.64 6.43
C MET A 1 -21.64 48.15 6.49
N LYS A 2 -20.49 47.71 5.95
CA LYS A 2 -19.75 46.44 6.19
C LYS A 2 -18.84 46.14 4.98
N THR A 3 -17.86 47.02 4.78
CA THR A 3 -16.69 46.78 3.92
C THR A 3 -15.50 47.25 4.73
N LYS A 4 -14.95 46.36 5.57
CA LYS A 4 -13.66 46.47 6.29
C LYS A 4 -13.60 45.36 7.33
N LEU A 5 -13.33 44.12 6.92
CA LEU A 5 -12.81 43.08 7.83
C LEU A 5 -12.19 41.91 7.04
N ARG A 6 -11.33 42.22 6.07
CA ARG A 6 -10.49 41.23 5.38
C ARG A 6 -9.15 41.88 5.00
N LEU A 7 -8.33 42.23 6.00
CA LEU A 7 -6.90 42.49 5.78
C LEU A 7 -6.04 42.47 7.06
N ALA A 8 -6.57 42.04 8.21
CA ALA A 8 -5.86 42.10 9.49
C ALA A 8 -5.32 40.75 10.02
N SER A 9 -5.56 39.63 9.32
CA SER A 9 -5.18 38.29 9.82
C SER A 9 -3.93 37.67 9.19
N ARG A 10 -3.23 38.36 8.26
CA ARG A 10 -2.00 37.85 7.62
C ARG A 10 -0.69 38.53 8.03
N LYS A 11 -0.72 39.57 8.88
CA LYS A 11 0.49 40.27 9.35
C LYS A 11 0.88 40.03 10.81
N LEU A 12 0.08 39.27 11.58
CA LEU A 12 0.36 39.03 13.01
C LEU A 12 1.10 37.71 13.31
N LEU A 13 1.25 36.81 12.32
CA LEU A 13 1.93 35.52 12.50
C LEU A 13 3.40 35.51 12.08
N LEU A 14 3.91 36.60 11.50
CA LEU A 14 5.32 36.74 11.12
C LEU A 14 6.15 37.54 12.13
N ALA A 15 5.52 38.14 13.14
CA ALA A 15 6.20 38.98 14.14
C ALA A 15 6.69 38.19 15.37
N PHE A 16 6.18 36.97 15.61
CA PHE A 16 6.59 36.14 16.75
C PHE A 16 7.78 35.22 16.47
N SER A 17 8.22 35.06 15.22
CA SER A 17 9.33 34.17 14.86
C SER A 17 10.71 34.85 14.82
N ILE A 18 10.79 36.18 14.82
CA ILE A 18 12.08 36.90 14.70
C ILE A 18 12.61 37.37 16.07
N GLN A 19 11.75 37.62 17.06
CA GLN A 19 12.19 38.03 18.40
C GLN A 19 12.72 36.87 19.26
N PHE A 20 12.35 35.62 18.96
CA PHE A 20 12.89 34.45 19.67
C PHE A 20 14.29 34.04 19.15
N LEU A 21 14.65 34.41 17.92
CA LEU A 21 15.97 34.17 17.33
C LEU A 21 17.02 35.24 17.71
N LEU A 22 16.60 36.39 18.25
CA LEU A 22 17.50 37.46 18.69
C LEU A 22 17.75 37.49 20.21
N SER A 23 17.05 36.67 21.01
CA SER A 23 17.29 36.55 22.46
C SER A 23 18.34 35.51 22.84
N LEU A 24 18.95 34.81 21.88
CA LEU A 24 19.97 33.77 22.11
C LEU A 24 21.41 34.24 21.88
N SER A 25 21.66 35.51 21.52
CA SER A 25 23.00 35.99 21.13
C SER A 25 23.67 36.96 22.10
N ARG A 26 23.25 37.06 23.37
CA ARG A 26 23.99 37.80 24.39
C ARG A 26 24.10 37.06 25.70
N ILE A 27 24.87 35.97 25.68
CA ILE A 27 25.61 35.56 26.86
C ILE A 27 27.04 36.04 26.61
N ASN A 28 27.44 37.14 27.25
CA ASN A 28 28.85 37.48 27.41
C ASN A 28 29.43 36.44 28.40
N ALA A 29 29.68 35.23 27.91
CA ALA A 29 30.53 34.30 28.62
C ALA A 29 31.97 34.76 28.35
N ALA A 30 32.69 35.13 29.41
CA ALA A 30 34.14 35.24 29.33
C ALA A 30 34.69 33.95 28.72
N ALA A 31 35.72 34.04 27.88
CA ALA A 31 36.27 32.84 27.25
C ALA A 31 36.91 31.96 28.34
N VAL A 32 36.51 30.69 28.37
CA VAL A 32 36.88 29.70 29.41
C VAL A 32 37.56 28.52 28.73
N ASP A 33 38.53 27.88 29.38
CA ASP A 33 39.16 26.66 28.86
C ASP A 33 38.20 25.45 28.92
N ALA A 34 38.63 24.32 28.36
CA ALA A 34 37.87 23.07 28.33
C ALA A 34 37.57 22.47 29.73
N ASN A 35 38.14 23.03 30.80
CA ASN A 35 37.95 22.61 32.18
C ASN A 35 37.13 23.61 33.02
N GLY A 36 36.64 24.71 32.43
CA GLY A 36 35.84 25.68 33.16
C GLY A 36 36.65 26.79 33.84
N ASN A 37 37.96 26.92 33.58
CA ASN A 37 38.79 28.00 34.12
C ASN A 37 38.79 29.22 33.20
N ALA A 38 38.67 30.42 33.77
CA ALA A 38 38.77 31.66 33.00
C ALA A 38 40.11 31.74 32.26
N LEU A 39 40.08 32.06 30.97
CA LEU A 39 41.30 32.29 30.20
C LEU A 39 42.00 33.56 30.71
N PRO A 40 43.34 33.55 30.86
CA PRO A 40 44.09 34.73 31.27
C PRO A 40 43.93 35.86 30.25
N ASP A 41 43.93 37.08 30.76
CA ASP A 41 43.76 38.30 29.97
C ASP A 41 45.01 38.54 29.14
N ALA A 42 44.89 38.89 27.85
CA ALA A 42 45.99 38.88 26.88
C ALA A 42 47.17 39.85 27.17
N ASN A 43 47.18 40.52 28.32
CA ASN A 43 48.13 41.53 28.74
C ASN A 43 49.06 41.12 29.90
N ASP A 44 49.02 39.88 30.38
CA ASP A 44 49.78 39.44 31.57
C ASP A 44 51.11 38.72 31.27
N GLY A 45 51.48 38.55 30.00
CA GLY A 45 52.85 38.22 29.56
C GLY A 45 53.39 36.87 30.04
N LYS A 46 52.55 35.97 30.56
CA LYS A 46 52.94 34.62 31.00
C LYS A 46 52.37 33.57 30.06
N SER A 47 53.24 32.87 29.32
CA SER A 47 52.83 31.71 28.54
C SER A 47 52.73 30.47 29.44
N THR A 48 51.53 30.08 29.83
CA THR A 48 51.28 28.75 30.42
C THR A 48 50.79 27.79 29.35
N LEU A 49 51.50 26.68 29.16
CA LEU A 49 51.10 25.58 28.29
C LEU A 49 49.80 24.97 28.82
N ILE A 50 48.72 25.06 28.05
CA ILE A 50 47.43 24.44 28.38
C ILE A 50 47.52 22.96 28.02
N ASP A 51 47.61 22.09 29.03
CA ASP A 51 47.57 20.65 28.88
C ASP A 51 46.12 20.16 28.72
N ASN A 52 45.72 19.90 27.46
CA ASN A 52 44.40 19.39 27.11
C ASN A 52 44.25 17.86 27.30
N SER A 53 45.22 17.15 27.90
CA SER A 53 45.17 15.70 28.07
C SER A 53 44.09 15.19 29.04
N LYS A 54 43.41 16.09 29.78
CA LYS A 54 42.38 15.74 30.77
C LYS A 54 40.97 16.23 30.43
N GLY A 55 40.74 16.72 29.20
CA GLY A 55 39.42 17.14 28.75
C GLY A 55 38.45 15.96 28.81
N LYS A 56 37.42 16.07 29.64
CA LYS A 56 36.32 15.10 29.70
C LYS A 56 35.60 15.15 28.35
N GLU A 57 35.65 14.08 27.56
CA GLU A 57 34.90 14.00 26.31
C GLU A 57 33.43 14.32 26.60
N VAL A 58 32.98 15.50 26.17
CA VAL A 58 31.58 15.86 26.23
C VAL A 58 30.86 14.88 25.30
N PRO A 59 29.88 14.09 25.78
CA PRO A 59 29.15 13.19 24.91
C PRO A 59 28.50 14.03 23.81
N VAL A 60 28.94 13.85 22.56
CA VAL A 60 28.30 14.50 21.43
C VAL A 60 26.84 14.04 21.45
N GLU A 61 25.92 14.97 21.69
CA GLU A 61 24.49 14.71 21.65
C GLU A 61 24.18 14.16 20.26
N LYS A 62 23.87 12.86 20.19
CA LYS A 62 23.63 12.20 18.90
C LYS A 62 22.46 12.90 18.23
N SER A 63 22.73 13.47 17.04
CA SER A 63 21.71 14.04 16.18
C SER A 63 20.53 13.07 16.07
N TRP A 64 19.31 13.61 16.17
CA TRP A 64 18.10 12.81 15.94
C TRP A 64 18.07 12.24 14.51
N CYS A 65 18.78 12.89 13.57
CA CYS A 65 18.93 12.48 12.18
C CYS A 65 20.40 12.14 11.87
N GLU A 66 20.72 10.86 11.89
CA GLU A 66 21.96 10.31 11.34
C GLU A 66 21.67 9.80 9.92
N THR A 67 22.56 10.07 8.96
CA THR A 67 22.39 9.59 7.59
C THR A 67 22.53 8.06 7.55
N PRO A 68 21.56 7.32 6.98
CA PRO A 68 21.68 5.87 6.80
C PRO A 68 22.89 5.47 5.93
N SER A 69 23.16 4.17 5.84
CA SER A 69 24.13 3.60 4.89
C SER A 69 23.87 4.08 3.46
N LEU A 70 24.92 4.11 2.62
CA LEU A 70 24.79 4.57 1.23
C LEU A 70 23.80 3.70 0.43
N TRP A 71 23.90 2.39 0.61
CA TRP A 71 23.07 1.39 -0.02
C TRP A 71 22.33 0.57 1.03
N GLU A 72 21.14 0.12 0.67
CA GLU A 72 20.36 -0.87 1.40
C GLU A 72 19.57 -1.66 0.37
N VAL A 73 19.71 -2.98 0.40
CA VAL A 73 18.93 -3.89 -0.45
C VAL A 73 18.17 -4.84 0.46
N ARG A 74 16.87 -4.95 0.24
CA ARG A 74 15.99 -5.84 1.00
C ARG A 74 15.23 -6.71 0.02
N VAL A 75 15.17 -8.00 0.30
CA VAL A 75 14.35 -8.94 -0.45
C VAL A 75 13.47 -9.67 0.55
N GLY A 76 12.18 -9.80 0.25
CA GLY A 76 11.23 -10.44 1.14
C GLY A 76 10.14 -11.19 0.41
N LEU A 77 9.42 -11.99 1.18
CA LEU A 77 8.24 -12.72 0.75
C LEU A 77 7.02 -12.05 1.41
N PRO A 78 6.26 -11.22 0.68
CA PRO A 78 5.01 -10.66 1.18
C PRO A 78 3.91 -11.72 1.13
N GLY A 79 3.01 -11.70 2.09
CA GLY A 79 1.83 -12.53 2.14
C GLY A 79 0.67 -11.68 2.62
N TRP A 80 -0.20 -11.28 1.70
CA TRP A 80 -1.42 -10.54 2.02
C TRP A 80 -2.64 -11.43 1.81
N LEU A 81 -3.38 -11.63 2.90
CA LEU A 81 -4.62 -12.40 2.87
C LEU A 81 -5.78 -11.41 2.87
N ALA A 82 -6.15 -10.96 1.68
CA ALA A 82 -7.24 -10.01 1.49
C ALA A 82 -8.59 -10.72 1.47
N GLY A 83 -9.52 -10.30 2.32
CA GLY A 83 -10.95 -10.48 2.04
C GLY A 83 -11.37 -9.52 0.93
N LEU A 84 -12.48 -9.82 0.26
CA LEU A 84 -13.05 -9.09 -0.87
C LEU A 84 -14.50 -8.74 -0.56
N SER A 85 -14.87 -7.46 -0.62
CA SER A 85 -16.26 -7.04 -0.49
C SER A 85 -16.60 -5.94 -1.49
N GLY A 86 -17.68 -6.05 -2.23
CA GLY A 86 -18.08 -5.03 -3.20
C GLY A 86 -18.91 -5.60 -4.34
N GLU A 87 -18.79 -4.99 -5.52
CA GLU A 87 -19.48 -5.43 -6.73
C GLU A 87 -18.45 -6.00 -7.71
N SER A 88 -18.69 -7.25 -8.14
CA SER A 88 -17.94 -7.88 -9.22
C SER A 88 -18.90 -8.20 -10.37
N GLY A 89 -18.46 -7.97 -11.60
CA GLY A 89 -19.28 -8.27 -12.76
C GLY A 89 -18.48 -8.64 -14.00
N VAL A 90 -19.05 -9.55 -14.78
CA VAL A 90 -18.48 -10.07 -16.02
C VAL A 90 -19.56 -10.09 -17.10
N LYS A 91 -19.21 -9.67 -18.32
CA LYS A 91 -20.12 -9.57 -19.48
C LYS A 91 -21.41 -8.76 -19.19
N GLY A 92 -21.33 -7.78 -18.30
CA GLY A 92 -22.41 -6.89 -17.90
C GLY A 92 -23.34 -7.48 -16.82
N VAL A 93 -23.09 -8.70 -16.34
CA VAL A 93 -23.79 -9.24 -15.16
C VAL A 93 -22.99 -8.87 -13.93
N VAL A 94 -23.54 -8.01 -13.09
CA VAL A 94 -22.91 -7.52 -11.86
C VAL A 94 -23.64 -8.12 -10.66
N ASP A 95 -22.88 -8.59 -9.67
CA ASP A 95 -23.42 -9.09 -8.41
C ASP A 95 -22.55 -8.62 -7.23
N SER A 96 -23.13 -8.58 -6.03
CA SER A 96 -22.41 -8.28 -4.81
C SER A 96 -21.60 -9.50 -4.35
N VAL A 97 -20.34 -9.28 -4.01
CA VAL A 97 -19.45 -10.30 -3.48
C VAL A 97 -19.05 -9.90 -2.07
N ASP A 98 -19.08 -10.85 -1.13
CA ASP A 98 -18.57 -10.70 0.23
C ASP A 98 -17.84 -11.99 0.63
N VAL A 99 -16.52 -11.89 0.70
CA VAL A 99 -15.60 -12.97 1.06
C VAL A 99 -14.66 -12.45 2.14
N ARG A 100 -14.72 -13.05 3.32
CA ARG A 100 -13.80 -12.67 4.41
C ARG A 100 -12.43 -13.32 4.22
N PHE A 101 -11.38 -12.69 4.74
CA PHE A 101 -10.02 -13.23 4.66
C PHE A 101 -9.88 -14.64 5.27
N ASP A 102 -10.68 -14.98 6.29
CA ASP A 102 -10.68 -16.32 6.90
C ASP A 102 -11.23 -17.41 5.96
N GLN A 103 -12.09 -17.02 5.02
CA GLN A 103 -12.60 -17.91 3.98
C GLN A 103 -11.58 -18.10 2.86
N VAL A 104 -10.84 -17.04 2.51
CA VAL A 104 -9.75 -17.11 1.52
C VAL A 104 -8.72 -18.16 1.93
N LEU A 105 -8.33 -18.18 3.21
CA LEU A 105 -7.37 -19.17 3.72
C LEU A 105 -7.90 -20.62 3.65
N LYS A 106 -9.22 -20.83 3.77
CA LYS A 106 -9.86 -22.15 3.73
C LYS A 106 -10.03 -22.71 2.30
N HIS A 107 -10.11 -21.82 1.30
CA HIS A 107 -10.37 -22.16 -0.10
C HIS A 107 -9.14 -22.02 -1.01
N LEU A 108 -7.97 -21.83 -0.40
CA LEU A 108 -6.70 -21.77 -1.08
C LEU A 108 -6.38 -23.13 -1.73
N THR A 109 -6.23 -23.15 -3.06
CA THR A 109 -5.92 -24.40 -3.79
C THR A 109 -4.41 -24.63 -3.91
N HIS A 110 -3.63 -23.54 -4.04
CA HIS A 110 -2.18 -23.56 -4.17
C HIS A 110 -1.52 -22.53 -3.26
N PHE A 111 -0.27 -22.78 -2.86
CA PHE A 111 0.52 -21.80 -2.09
C PHE A 111 0.66 -20.48 -2.88
N PRO A 112 0.36 -19.31 -2.29
CA PRO A 112 0.60 -18.03 -2.93
C PRO A 112 2.06 -17.89 -3.34
N ILE A 113 2.29 -17.40 -4.55
CA ILE A 113 3.62 -17.02 -5.01
C ILE A 113 3.74 -15.53 -4.81
N ALA A 114 4.76 -15.08 -4.08
CA ALA A 114 4.91 -13.67 -3.77
C ALA A 114 6.38 -13.29 -3.57
N LEU A 115 6.73 -12.07 -3.98
CA LEU A 115 8.08 -11.52 -3.88
C LEU A 115 8.02 -10.01 -3.68
N ALA A 116 8.93 -9.49 -2.89
CA ALA A 116 9.15 -8.06 -2.75
C ALA A 116 10.65 -7.75 -2.75
N ALA A 117 11.00 -6.59 -3.31
CA ALA A 117 12.35 -6.06 -3.29
C ALA A 117 12.32 -4.55 -3.02
N ASP A 118 13.14 -4.10 -2.07
CA ASP A 118 13.42 -2.68 -1.81
C ASP A 118 14.91 -2.44 -2.09
N VAL A 119 15.23 -1.49 -2.96
CA VAL A 119 16.60 -1.04 -3.22
C VAL A 119 16.67 0.45 -2.93
N ARG A 120 17.61 0.85 -2.09
CA ARG A 120 17.86 2.26 -1.79
C ARG A 120 19.29 2.64 -2.12
N TYR A 121 19.42 3.77 -2.81
CA TYR A 121 20.67 4.48 -3.00
C TYR A 121 20.53 5.93 -2.53
N GLN A 122 21.21 6.28 -1.44
CA GLN A 122 21.06 7.59 -0.79
C GLN A 122 19.58 7.89 -0.47
N ARG A 123 19.00 8.89 -1.15
CA ARG A 123 17.61 9.34 -1.03
C ARG A 123 16.68 8.71 -2.05
N TRP A 124 17.21 8.07 -3.08
CA TRP A 124 16.43 7.37 -4.08
C TRP A 124 16.11 5.97 -3.57
N GLU A 125 14.86 5.56 -3.73
CA GLU A 125 14.42 4.21 -3.44
C GLU A 125 13.62 3.67 -4.62
N PHE A 126 13.79 2.39 -4.86
CA PHE A 126 13.04 1.62 -5.83
C PHE A 126 12.48 0.43 -5.10
N PHE A 127 11.18 0.23 -5.18
CA PHE A 127 10.54 -0.86 -4.48
C PHE A 127 9.45 -1.49 -5.34
N MET A 128 9.35 -2.80 -5.22
CA MET A 128 8.36 -3.59 -5.91
C MET A 128 7.87 -4.70 -5.00
N ASP A 129 6.61 -5.05 -5.15
CA ASP A 129 6.06 -6.27 -4.60
C ASP A 129 5.06 -6.89 -5.57
N GLY A 130 4.85 -8.18 -5.44
CA GLY A 130 3.83 -8.87 -6.20
C GLY A 130 3.38 -10.13 -5.52
N GLN A 131 2.15 -10.52 -5.82
CA GLN A 131 1.54 -11.74 -5.34
C GLN A 131 0.65 -12.37 -6.41
N TYR A 132 0.60 -13.68 -6.41
CA TYR A 132 -0.28 -14.50 -7.23
C TYR A 132 -1.02 -15.49 -6.34
N ILE A 133 -2.34 -15.51 -6.45
CA ILE A 133 -3.24 -16.35 -5.63
C ILE A 133 -4.25 -17.03 -6.53
N GLU A 134 -4.46 -18.33 -6.29
CA GLU A 134 -5.52 -19.12 -6.91
C GLU A 134 -6.51 -19.62 -5.85
N LEU A 135 -7.79 -19.42 -6.12
CA LEU A 135 -8.91 -19.82 -5.25
C LEU A 135 -9.87 -20.73 -6.03
N GLY A 136 -10.37 -21.76 -5.36
CA GLY A 136 -11.33 -22.70 -5.93
C GLY A 136 -12.48 -22.97 -4.95
N THR A 137 -13.71 -22.89 -5.43
CA THR A 137 -14.90 -23.23 -4.64
C THR A 137 -15.95 -23.96 -5.47
N SER A 138 -16.78 -24.74 -4.80
CA SER A 138 -17.89 -25.49 -5.39
C SER A 138 -19.17 -25.22 -4.60
N ALA A 139 -20.29 -25.03 -5.28
CA ALA A 139 -21.58 -24.76 -4.67
C ALA A 139 -22.69 -25.58 -5.34
N THR A 140 -23.65 -26.05 -4.55
CA THR A 140 -24.87 -26.68 -5.07
C THR A 140 -25.92 -25.59 -5.33
N LEU A 141 -26.39 -25.52 -6.57
CA LEU A 141 -27.42 -24.61 -7.02
C LEU A 141 -28.81 -25.18 -6.69
N PRO A 142 -29.79 -24.35 -6.26
CA PRO A 142 -31.18 -24.75 -6.10
C PRO A 142 -31.90 -24.92 -7.45
N GLY A 143 -31.15 -24.97 -8.55
CA GLY A 143 -31.65 -24.96 -9.91
C GLY A 143 -32.15 -26.32 -10.35
N LEU A 144 -33.22 -26.31 -11.14
CA LEU A 144 -33.84 -27.51 -11.69
C LEU A 144 -33.09 -28.03 -12.94
N LEU A 145 -32.39 -27.13 -13.66
CA LEU A 145 -31.64 -27.46 -14.88
C LEU A 145 -30.13 -27.63 -14.65
N PHE A 146 -29.64 -27.04 -13.57
CA PHE A 146 -28.24 -27.05 -13.14
C PHE A 146 -28.21 -27.17 -11.62
N THR A 147 -27.46 -28.14 -11.13
CA THR A 147 -27.44 -28.52 -9.71
C THR A 147 -26.16 -28.11 -9.03
N ASP A 148 -25.08 -27.92 -9.78
CA ASP A 148 -23.74 -27.71 -9.22
C ASP A 148 -23.00 -26.63 -10.02
N ALA A 149 -22.17 -25.86 -9.32
CA ALA A 149 -21.31 -24.83 -9.87
C ALA A 149 -19.91 -24.95 -9.27
N ASN A 150 -18.90 -24.98 -10.14
CA ASN A 150 -17.49 -24.85 -9.77
C ASN A 150 -16.99 -23.48 -10.22
N VAL A 151 -16.33 -22.78 -9.30
CA VAL A 151 -15.75 -21.46 -9.52
C VAL A 151 -14.26 -21.55 -9.24
N HIS A 152 -13.45 -21.11 -10.19
CA HIS A 152 -12.01 -20.99 -10.05
C HIS A 152 -11.60 -19.55 -10.38
N ILE A 153 -10.84 -18.93 -9.48
CA ILE A 153 -10.42 -17.53 -9.59
C ILE A 153 -8.90 -17.49 -9.51
N LYS A 154 -8.29 -16.77 -10.45
CA LYS A 154 -6.87 -16.44 -10.43
C LYS A 154 -6.72 -14.94 -10.30
N ASN A 155 -5.90 -14.52 -9.35
CA ASN A 155 -5.59 -13.12 -9.13
C ASN A 155 -4.07 -12.94 -9.12
N ALA A 156 -3.59 -11.93 -9.83
CA ALA A 156 -2.21 -11.47 -9.72
C ALA A 156 -2.20 -9.96 -9.49
N LEU A 157 -1.34 -9.52 -8.58
CA LEU A 157 -1.06 -8.12 -8.31
C LEU A 157 0.45 -7.92 -8.36
N ALA A 158 0.91 -6.91 -9.09
CA ALA A 158 2.32 -6.52 -9.10
C ALA A 158 2.44 -5.01 -9.06
N GLU A 159 3.33 -4.50 -8.23
CA GLU A 159 3.52 -3.08 -7.97
C GLU A 159 4.99 -2.73 -8.15
N GLY A 160 5.27 -1.57 -8.73
CA GLY A 160 6.64 -1.11 -8.94
C GLY A 160 6.72 0.41 -8.88
N PHE A 161 7.56 0.93 -7.97
CA PHE A 161 7.61 2.34 -7.63
C PHE A 161 9.04 2.87 -7.56
N VAL A 162 9.19 4.14 -7.94
CA VAL A 162 10.37 4.97 -7.68
C VAL A 162 9.99 6.04 -6.67
N GLY A 163 10.77 6.12 -5.59
CA GLY A 163 10.56 7.04 -4.49
C GLY A 163 11.76 7.97 -4.25
N TYR A 164 11.45 9.11 -3.63
CA TYR A 164 12.45 10.07 -3.15
C TYR A 164 12.20 10.40 -1.68
N ARG A 165 13.22 10.15 -0.84
CA ARG A 165 13.21 10.44 0.60
C ARG A 165 13.34 11.92 0.88
N LEU A 166 12.24 12.54 1.29
CA LEU A 166 12.20 13.89 1.85
C LEU A 166 12.92 13.91 3.20
N VAL A 167 12.62 12.94 4.06
CA VAL A 167 13.31 12.69 5.33
C VAL A 167 14.16 11.44 5.17
N ASN A 168 15.47 11.55 5.40
CA ASN A 168 16.43 10.45 5.24
C ASN A 168 17.29 10.32 6.51
N CYS A 169 16.70 9.81 7.58
CA CYS A 169 17.35 9.59 8.86
C CYS A 169 17.31 8.09 9.22
N ASP A 170 18.31 7.60 9.93
CA ASP A 170 18.39 6.18 10.34
C ASP A 170 17.21 5.74 11.23
N LYS A 171 16.64 6.69 11.98
CA LYS A 171 15.46 6.48 12.84
C LYS A 171 14.14 6.86 12.19
N ALA A 172 14.14 7.57 11.07
CA ALA A 172 12.93 8.07 10.44
C ALA A 172 13.12 8.34 8.94
N SER A 173 12.23 7.81 8.12
CA SER A 173 12.17 8.09 6.69
C SER A 173 10.77 8.48 6.28
N LEU A 174 10.69 9.43 5.34
CA LEU A 174 9.46 9.83 4.67
C LEU A 174 9.77 10.04 3.21
N SER A 175 9.04 9.35 2.35
CA SER A 175 9.20 9.35 0.91
C SER A 175 7.90 9.75 0.23
N ILE A 176 8.04 10.47 -0.87
CA ILE A 176 7.02 10.53 -1.91
C ILE A 176 7.44 9.53 -3.00
N PHE A 177 6.48 8.93 -3.69
CA PHE A 177 6.77 7.98 -4.77
C PHE A 177 5.74 8.04 -5.87
N ALA A 178 6.14 7.51 -7.03
CA ALA A 178 5.27 7.28 -8.18
C ALA A 178 5.69 6.00 -8.90
N GLY A 179 4.75 5.38 -9.60
CA GLY A 179 5.00 4.13 -10.31
C GLY A 179 3.76 3.56 -10.96
N ALA A 180 3.69 2.24 -11.04
CA ALA A 180 2.58 1.54 -11.66
C ALA A 180 2.17 0.30 -10.87
N ARG A 181 0.88 -0.02 -10.95
CA ARG A 181 0.26 -1.22 -10.38
C ARG A 181 -0.39 -2.02 -11.49
N TYR A 182 0.03 -3.26 -11.67
CA TYR A 182 -0.56 -4.23 -12.57
C TYR A 182 -1.54 -5.11 -11.80
N THR A 183 -2.75 -5.25 -12.32
CA THR A 183 -3.78 -6.13 -11.78
C THR A 183 -4.21 -7.11 -12.85
N TYR A 184 -4.29 -8.40 -12.51
CA TYR A 184 -4.81 -9.48 -13.34
C TYR A 184 -5.90 -10.23 -12.59
N LEU A 185 -7.03 -10.44 -13.26
CA LEU A 185 -8.15 -11.21 -12.76
C LEU A 185 -8.64 -12.17 -13.84
N GLN A 186 -8.76 -13.44 -13.48
CA GLN A 186 -9.40 -14.45 -14.32
C GLN A 186 -10.41 -15.23 -13.49
N GLY A 187 -11.58 -15.43 -14.07
CA GLY A 187 -12.65 -16.24 -13.49
C GLY A 187 -13.06 -17.34 -14.46
N ASP A 188 -13.05 -18.58 -13.99
CA ASP A 188 -13.60 -19.74 -14.66
C ASP A 188 -14.81 -20.25 -13.86
N LEU A 189 -15.97 -20.34 -14.52
CA LEU A 189 -17.23 -20.82 -13.96
C LEU A 189 -17.72 -22.01 -14.79
N SER A 190 -17.81 -23.17 -14.16
CA SER A 190 -18.42 -24.37 -14.73
C SER A 190 -19.72 -24.68 -13.99
N ILE A 191 -20.85 -24.55 -14.67
CA ILE A 191 -22.16 -24.93 -14.14
C ILE A 191 -22.61 -26.23 -14.80
N PHE A 192 -23.01 -27.22 -14.02
CA PHE A 192 -23.40 -28.53 -14.53
C PHE A 192 -24.55 -29.15 -13.73
N ASP A 193 -25.17 -30.14 -14.35
CA ASP A 193 -26.17 -31.00 -13.73
C ASP A 193 -25.53 -32.34 -13.35
N ASN A 194 -25.73 -32.76 -12.10
CA ASN A 194 -25.29 -34.06 -11.61
C ASN A 194 -26.15 -35.23 -12.10
N GLY A 195 -27.22 -34.92 -12.85
CA GLY A 195 -27.99 -35.90 -13.62
C GLY A 195 -29.36 -36.21 -13.00
N ASP A 196 -30.11 -35.20 -12.54
CA ASP A 196 -31.49 -35.43 -12.12
C ASP A 196 -32.30 -36.00 -13.29
N ALA A 197 -32.72 -37.26 -13.16
CA ALA A 197 -33.40 -38.04 -14.19
C ALA A 197 -34.78 -37.47 -14.57
N ARG A 198 -35.35 -36.56 -13.76
CA ARG A 198 -36.71 -36.04 -13.95
C ARG A 198 -36.88 -35.20 -15.21
N LEU A 199 -35.80 -34.67 -15.81
CA LEU A 199 -35.88 -33.67 -16.88
C LEU A 199 -35.09 -34.02 -18.15
N VAL A 200 -34.61 -35.26 -18.26
CA VAL A 200 -33.82 -35.74 -19.40
C VAL A 200 -34.52 -35.43 -20.73
N ARG A 201 -35.81 -35.78 -20.85
CA ARG A 201 -36.60 -35.49 -22.06
C ARG A 201 -36.82 -34.01 -22.32
N LEU A 202 -37.05 -33.20 -21.28
CA LEU A 202 -37.27 -31.76 -21.45
C LEU A 202 -35.99 -31.06 -21.92
N ARG A 203 -34.81 -31.50 -21.43
CA ARG A 203 -33.51 -30.99 -21.88
C ARG A 203 -33.20 -31.37 -23.31
N GLU A 204 -33.43 -32.63 -23.70
CA GLU A 204 -33.24 -33.07 -25.09
C GLU A 204 -34.14 -32.27 -26.03
N LEU A 205 -35.41 -32.05 -25.64
CA LEU A 205 -36.36 -31.29 -26.44
C LEU A 205 -35.99 -29.79 -26.55
N LEU A 206 -35.41 -29.20 -25.50
CA LEU A 206 -34.99 -27.79 -25.46
C LEU A 206 -33.52 -27.56 -25.88
N GLY A 207 -32.76 -28.62 -26.18
CA GLY A 207 -31.34 -28.53 -26.55
C GLY A 207 -30.41 -28.00 -25.45
N ILE A 208 -30.79 -28.12 -24.17
CA ILE A 208 -30.03 -27.52 -23.06
C ILE A 208 -28.82 -28.39 -22.72
N GLN A 209 -27.61 -27.84 -22.91
CA GLN A 209 -26.34 -28.51 -22.62
C GLN A 209 -26.24 -28.93 -21.14
N LYS A 210 -25.58 -30.07 -20.86
CA LYS A 210 -25.37 -30.61 -19.50
C LYS A 210 -24.39 -29.81 -18.65
N ARG A 211 -23.53 -29.06 -19.32
CA ARG A 211 -22.46 -28.27 -18.75
C ARG A 211 -22.37 -26.97 -19.52
N LEU A 212 -22.25 -25.87 -18.80
CA LEU A 212 -21.94 -24.56 -19.33
C LEU A 212 -20.62 -24.12 -18.71
N ASP A 213 -19.65 -23.83 -19.55
CA ASP A 213 -18.34 -23.35 -19.14
C ASP A 213 -18.18 -21.89 -19.59
N PHE A 214 -17.90 -21.03 -18.64
CA PHE A 214 -17.62 -19.62 -18.84
C PHE A 214 -16.21 -19.34 -18.33
N SER A 215 -15.38 -18.72 -19.16
CA SER A 215 -14.04 -18.28 -18.80
C SER A 215 -13.86 -16.87 -19.33
N ASP A 216 -13.35 -15.98 -18.49
CA ASP A 216 -13.00 -14.62 -18.87
C ASP A 216 -11.80 -14.13 -18.03
N SER A 217 -11.00 -13.28 -18.63
CA SER A 217 -9.82 -12.69 -17.97
C SER A 217 -9.69 -11.23 -18.35
N ILE A 218 -9.18 -10.43 -17.42
CA ILE A 218 -8.89 -9.04 -17.63
C ILE A 218 -7.62 -8.65 -16.89
N ASP A 219 -6.90 -7.71 -17.47
CA ASP A 219 -5.74 -7.10 -16.87
C ASP A 219 -5.63 -5.63 -17.22
N TRP A 220 -5.01 -4.88 -16.33
CA TRP A 220 -4.78 -3.45 -16.52
C TRP A 220 -3.56 -2.97 -15.74
N VAL A 221 -3.05 -1.80 -16.12
CA VAL A 221 -1.94 -1.12 -15.46
C VAL A 221 -2.40 0.27 -15.07
N ASP A 222 -2.31 0.55 -13.77
CA ASP A 222 -2.67 1.84 -13.18
C ASP A 222 -1.41 2.64 -12.87
N PRO A 223 -1.31 3.91 -13.31
CA PRO A 223 -0.33 4.82 -12.73
C PRO A 223 -0.72 5.13 -11.29
N VAL A 224 0.28 5.23 -10.41
CA VAL A 224 0.08 5.41 -8.97
C VAL A 224 1.04 6.46 -8.44
N ILE A 225 0.56 7.27 -7.49
CA ILE A 225 1.39 8.18 -6.69
C ILE A 225 1.06 7.99 -5.21
N GLY A 226 2.06 8.16 -4.34
CA GLY A 226 1.84 7.93 -2.92
C GLY A 226 2.92 8.46 -2.00
N VAL A 227 2.75 8.14 -0.73
CA VAL A 227 3.66 8.48 0.37
C VAL A 227 3.96 7.26 1.22
N ARG A 228 5.21 7.10 1.63
CA ARG A 228 5.68 5.98 2.47
C ARG A 228 6.49 6.53 3.62
N GLY A 229 6.20 6.07 4.83
CA GLY A 229 6.84 6.52 6.06
C GLY A 229 7.27 5.35 6.94
N LYS A 230 8.43 5.49 7.59
CA LYS A 230 8.92 4.55 8.61
C LYS A 230 9.56 5.33 9.75
N VAL A 231 9.24 4.97 11.00
CA VAL A 231 9.84 5.56 12.19
C VAL A 231 10.18 4.49 13.22
N LYS A 232 11.40 4.55 13.74
CA LYS A 232 11.88 3.65 14.78
C LYS A 232 11.26 4.03 16.12
N ILE A 233 10.36 3.20 16.64
CA ILE A 233 9.64 3.43 17.89
C ILE A 233 10.31 2.75 19.09
N TRP A 234 11.07 1.68 18.87
CA TRP A 234 11.81 0.94 19.91
C TRP A 234 13.12 0.38 19.36
N LYS A 235 13.92 -0.29 20.23
CA LYS A 235 15.26 -0.81 19.90
C LYS A 235 15.34 -1.54 18.55
N ALA A 236 14.40 -2.46 18.31
CA ALA A 236 14.33 -3.30 17.11
C ALA A 236 12.95 -3.24 16.44
N THR A 237 12.17 -2.19 16.71
CA THR A 237 10.79 -2.06 16.22
C THR A 237 10.60 -0.71 15.55
N SER A 238 10.05 -0.74 14.35
CA SER A 238 9.67 0.45 13.60
C SER A 238 8.17 0.41 13.28
N LEU A 239 7.52 1.55 13.37
CA LEU A 239 6.20 1.77 12.79
C LEU A 239 6.38 2.14 11.32
N TYR A 240 5.59 1.57 10.43
CA TYR A 240 5.54 2.00 9.03
C TYR A 240 4.10 2.24 8.60
N ALA A 241 3.94 3.13 7.63
CA ALA A 241 2.68 3.40 6.98
C ALA A 241 2.95 3.82 5.54
N GLU A 242 2.03 3.48 4.65
CA GLU A 242 2.08 3.80 3.24
C GLU A 242 0.66 4.02 2.74
N GLY A 243 0.50 4.98 1.83
CA GLY A 243 -0.77 5.22 1.19
C GLY A 243 -0.57 5.81 -0.20
N ASP A 244 -1.41 5.39 -1.12
CA ASP A 244 -1.32 5.75 -2.52
C ASP A 244 -2.70 5.84 -3.18
N VAL A 245 -2.72 6.52 -4.33
CA VAL A 245 -3.88 6.67 -5.21
C VAL A 245 -3.46 6.43 -6.65
N GLY A 246 -4.32 5.83 -7.46
CA GLY A 246 -4.01 5.42 -8.83
C GLY A 246 -5.22 5.27 -9.75
N GLY A 247 -4.95 4.77 -10.96
CA GLY A 247 -5.92 4.59 -12.04
C GLY A 247 -6.10 5.86 -12.86
N PHE A 248 -6.59 6.93 -12.22
CA PHE A 248 -6.80 8.26 -12.84
C PHE A 248 -7.58 8.21 -14.16
N ASP A 249 -8.52 7.27 -14.27
CA ASP A 249 -9.33 6.98 -15.45
C ASP A 249 -8.53 6.59 -16.70
N VAL A 250 -7.26 6.21 -16.57
CA VAL A 250 -6.38 5.89 -17.71
C VAL A 250 -6.87 4.68 -18.51
N ASN A 251 -7.53 3.73 -17.84
CA ASN A 251 -8.10 2.56 -18.50
C ASN A 251 -9.59 2.71 -18.85
N SER A 252 -10.22 3.84 -18.54
CA SER A 252 -11.64 4.10 -18.80
C SER A 252 -11.94 4.32 -20.30
N ASP A 253 -13.09 3.84 -20.76
CA ASP A 253 -13.60 4.11 -22.11
C ASP A 253 -15.14 3.98 -22.11
N THR A 254 -15.70 2.90 -22.64
CA THR A 254 -17.13 2.61 -22.61
C THR A 254 -17.44 1.45 -21.68
N ALA A 255 -18.57 1.51 -20.96
CA ALA A 255 -19.03 0.43 -20.11
C ALA A 255 -20.54 0.16 -20.29
N PHE A 256 -20.94 -1.08 -19.99
CA PHE A 256 -22.32 -1.51 -20.09
C PHE A 256 -22.68 -2.59 -19.06
N GLU A 257 -23.94 -2.59 -18.65
CA GLU A 257 -24.54 -3.62 -17.81
C GLU A 257 -25.74 -4.26 -18.51
N LEU A 258 -26.04 -5.50 -18.13
CA LEU A 258 -27.18 -6.24 -18.62
C LEU A 258 -28.30 -6.15 -17.59
N ARG A 259 -29.38 -5.48 -17.97
CA ARG A 259 -30.58 -5.36 -17.15
C ARG A 259 -31.70 -6.19 -17.72
N ARG A 260 -32.41 -6.89 -16.84
CA ARG A 260 -33.63 -7.60 -17.22
C ARG A 260 -34.82 -6.64 -17.18
N GLU A 261 -35.43 -6.41 -18.33
CA GLU A 261 -36.69 -5.67 -18.44
C GLU A 261 -37.78 -6.65 -18.92
N GLY A 262 -38.58 -7.15 -17.97
CA GLY A 262 -39.58 -8.18 -18.21
C GLY A 262 -38.95 -9.53 -18.65
N ARG A 263 -39.13 -9.89 -19.93
CA ARG A 263 -38.57 -11.11 -20.55
C ARG A 263 -37.36 -10.84 -21.44
N THR A 264 -36.99 -9.59 -21.63
CA THR A 264 -35.90 -9.15 -22.49
C THR A 264 -34.69 -8.75 -21.66
N ILE A 265 -33.50 -9.12 -22.14
CA ILE A 265 -32.22 -8.65 -21.61
C ILE A 265 -31.84 -7.43 -22.43
N VAL A 266 -31.67 -6.28 -21.78
CA VAL A 266 -31.32 -5.02 -22.41
C VAL A 266 -29.90 -4.63 -21.96
N ARG A 267 -29.11 -4.11 -22.88
CA ARG A 267 -27.79 -3.55 -22.61
C ARG A 267 -27.96 -2.07 -22.26
N GLU A 268 -27.65 -1.72 -21.02
CA GLU A 268 -27.70 -0.35 -20.50
C GLU A 268 -26.27 0.20 -20.50
N SER A 269 -26.06 1.39 -21.06
CA SER A 269 -24.77 2.07 -21.00
C SER A 269 -24.58 2.62 -19.59
N VAL A 270 -23.41 2.40 -19.01
CA VAL A 270 -23.05 2.89 -17.68
C VAL A 270 -21.72 3.63 -17.74
N ASP A 271 -21.45 4.46 -16.74
CA ASP A 271 -20.19 5.20 -16.65
C ASP A 271 -19.01 4.22 -16.49
N SER A 272 -17.95 4.46 -17.28
CA SER A 272 -16.67 3.78 -17.14
C SER A 272 -15.84 4.53 -16.09
N SER A 273 -15.13 3.79 -15.25
CA SER A 273 -14.28 4.33 -14.19
C SER A 273 -12.99 3.52 -14.09
N ASP A 274 -11.91 4.19 -13.72
CA ASP A 274 -10.68 3.53 -13.30
C ASP A 274 -10.00 4.36 -12.21
N TRP A 275 -10.29 4.02 -10.95
CA TRP A 275 -9.68 4.63 -9.78
C TRP A 275 -9.30 3.58 -8.75
N SER A 276 -8.16 3.76 -8.10
CA SER A 276 -7.77 2.94 -6.96
C SER A 276 -7.16 3.78 -5.84
N TYR A 277 -7.29 3.30 -4.61
CA TYR A 277 -6.47 3.78 -3.50
C TYR A 277 -6.11 2.65 -2.56
N GLN A 278 -4.94 2.77 -1.95
CA GLN A 278 -4.42 1.81 -0.98
C GLN A 278 -3.92 2.55 0.26
N VAL A 279 -4.10 1.90 1.41
CA VAL A 279 -3.49 2.27 2.67
C VAL A 279 -3.00 1.01 3.36
N GLN A 280 -1.75 1.00 3.80
CA GLN A 280 -1.19 -0.06 4.60
C GLN A 280 -0.36 0.49 5.76
N GLY A 281 -0.27 -0.27 6.84
CA GLY A 281 0.56 0.10 7.97
C GLY A 281 0.67 -1.00 9.00
N GLY A 282 1.70 -0.90 9.82
CA GLY A 282 2.00 -1.94 10.80
C GLY A 282 3.34 -1.75 11.49
N LEU A 283 3.84 -2.85 12.03
CA LEU A 283 5.10 -2.91 12.76
C LEU A 283 6.13 -3.72 11.96
N GLU A 284 7.32 -3.17 11.84
CA GLU A 284 8.51 -3.86 11.36
C GLU A 284 9.38 -4.25 12.57
N PHE A 285 9.78 -5.51 12.63
CA PHE A 285 10.66 -6.07 13.64
C PHE A 285 11.98 -6.47 12.99
N GLN A 286 13.09 -5.98 13.53
CA GLN A 286 14.43 -6.43 13.17
C GLN A 286 14.78 -7.66 14.02
N LEU A 287 14.55 -8.85 13.48
CA LEU A 287 14.70 -10.12 14.20
C LEU A 287 16.18 -10.48 14.43
N THR A 288 17.01 -10.29 13.42
CA THR A 288 18.46 -10.47 13.49
C THR A 288 19.16 -9.30 12.80
N ARG A 289 20.49 -9.32 12.64
CA ARG A 289 21.19 -8.30 11.85
C ARG A 289 20.78 -8.28 10.37
N GLN A 290 20.24 -9.39 9.87
CA GLN A 290 19.89 -9.57 8.46
C GLN A 290 18.39 -9.77 8.25
N ILE A 291 17.71 -10.41 9.20
CA ILE A 291 16.30 -10.78 9.04
C ILE A 291 15.39 -9.72 9.63
N TRP A 292 14.36 -9.36 8.88
CA TRP A 292 13.28 -8.48 9.31
C TRP A 292 11.92 -9.10 8.99
N SER A 293 10.92 -8.71 9.77
CA SER A 293 9.52 -9.09 9.53
C SER A 293 8.60 -7.90 9.74
N GLN A 294 7.70 -7.65 8.79
CA GLN A 294 6.62 -6.69 8.88
C GLN A 294 5.30 -7.42 9.10
N VAL A 295 4.51 -6.93 10.04
CA VAL A 295 3.14 -7.39 10.28
C VAL A 295 2.26 -6.17 10.32
N GLY A 296 1.16 -6.21 9.59
CA GLY A 296 0.27 -5.06 9.50
C GLY A 296 -1.08 -5.39 8.89
N TRP A 297 -1.76 -4.32 8.50
CA TRP A 297 -3.02 -4.37 7.80
C TRP A 297 -2.87 -3.61 6.48
N ARG A 298 -3.43 -4.16 5.41
CA ARG A 298 -3.52 -3.51 4.09
C ARG A 298 -4.99 -3.43 3.69
N TYR A 299 -5.40 -2.25 3.26
CA TYR A 299 -6.69 -1.95 2.68
C TYR A 299 -6.46 -1.36 1.29
N MET A 300 -7.22 -1.83 0.31
CA MET A 300 -7.18 -1.36 -1.07
C MET A 300 -8.62 -1.32 -1.58
N LYS A 301 -8.93 -0.31 -2.39
CA LYS A 301 -10.21 -0.22 -3.08
C LYS A 301 -9.99 0.05 -4.55
N TYR A 302 -10.73 -0.68 -5.38
CA TYR A 302 -10.87 -0.44 -6.81
C TYR A 302 -12.25 0.11 -7.11
N ASP A 303 -12.30 1.05 -8.04
CA ASP A 303 -13.48 1.42 -8.81
C ASP A 303 -13.10 1.30 -10.28
N TYR A 304 -13.14 0.07 -10.79
CA TYR A 304 -12.81 -0.24 -12.17
C TYR A 304 -14.06 -0.73 -12.90
N ARG A 305 -14.39 -0.09 -14.02
CA ARG A 305 -15.50 -0.49 -14.88
C ARG A 305 -15.17 -0.20 -16.33
N LYS A 306 -15.13 -1.26 -17.14
CA LYS A 306 -14.82 -1.18 -18.58
C LYS A 306 -15.53 -2.28 -19.35
N SER A 307 -16.13 -1.91 -20.47
CA SER A 307 -16.93 -2.80 -21.31
C SER A 307 -17.99 -3.52 -20.46
N GLY A 308 -17.97 -4.86 -20.39
CA GLY A 308 -18.89 -5.62 -19.54
C GLY A 308 -18.26 -6.03 -18.20
N PHE A 309 -17.09 -5.51 -17.84
CA PHE A 309 -16.38 -5.88 -16.63
C PHE A 309 -16.55 -4.81 -15.56
N THR A 310 -16.82 -5.24 -14.33
CA THR A 310 -16.93 -4.39 -13.14
C THR A 310 -16.11 -5.02 -12.02
N ASP A 311 -15.17 -4.25 -11.46
CA ASP A 311 -14.45 -4.55 -10.24
C ASP A 311 -14.50 -3.31 -9.35
N LYS A 312 -15.57 -3.24 -8.55
CA LYS A 312 -15.77 -2.20 -7.53
C LYS A 312 -15.63 -2.82 -6.16
N ASN A 313 -14.48 -3.41 -5.91
CA ASN A 313 -14.23 -4.16 -4.70
C ASN A 313 -13.31 -3.44 -3.73
N GLU A 314 -13.56 -3.69 -2.45
CA GLU A 314 -12.72 -3.35 -1.32
C GLU A 314 -11.99 -4.63 -0.86
N LEU A 315 -10.67 -4.58 -0.93
CA LEU A 315 -9.78 -5.63 -0.46
C LEU A 315 -9.20 -5.21 0.89
N ASN A 316 -9.40 -6.03 1.92
CA ASN A 316 -8.86 -5.71 3.24
C ASN A 316 -8.44 -6.96 4.00
N GLY A 317 -7.31 -6.87 4.68
CA GLY A 317 -6.85 -7.99 5.48
C GLY A 317 -5.46 -7.82 6.09
N PRO A 318 -5.07 -8.80 6.93
CA PRO A 318 -3.74 -8.83 7.50
C PRO A 318 -2.70 -9.15 6.44
N PHE A 319 -1.50 -8.59 6.61
CA PHE A 319 -0.35 -9.02 5.83
C PHE A 319 0.87 -9.27 6.70
N LEU A 320 1.72 -10.15 6.19
CA LEU A 320 3.02 -10.51 6.75
C LEU A 320 4.04 -10.43 5.63
N GLN A 321 5.16 -9.74 5.86
CA GLN A 321 6.29 -9.76 4.94
C GLN A 321 7.54 -10.07 5.73
N THR A 322 8.29 -11.10 5.32
CA THR A 322 9.56 -11.46 5.97
C THR A 322 10.66 -11.50 4.94
N GLY A 323 11.82 -10.98 5.29
CA GLY A 323 12.91 -10.84 4.35
C GLY A 323 14.29 -10.73 4.98
N ILE A 324 15.26 -10.53 4.10
CA ILE A 324 16.66 -10.36 4.40
C ILE A 324 17.16 -9.00 3.89
N ASN A 325 18.04 -8.38 4.64
CA ASN A 325 18.78 -7.17 4.29
C ASN A 325 20.20 -7.55 3.83
N PHE A 326 20.71 -6.87 2.81
CA PHE A 326 22.08 -6.94 2.32
C PHE A 326 22.78 -5.59 2.46
#